data_AF-A0A1B0C4S3-F1
#
_entry.id   AF-A0A1B0C4S3-F1
#
_cell.length_a   1.000
_cell.length_b   1.000
_cell.length_c   1.000
_cell.angle_alpha   90.00
_cell.angle_beta   90.00
_cell.angle_gamma   90.00
#
_symmetry.space_group_name_H-M   'P 1'
#
loop_
_entity.id
_entity.type
_entity.pdbx_description
1 polymer ?
#
loop_
_entity_poly.entity_id
_entity_poly.type
_entity_poly.pdbx_seq_one_letter_code
_entity_poly.pdbx_strand_id
1 'polypeptide(L)'
;MFRYRYCCYFCRFRKYYNLWAFDKETICDKFVDRGVPLVQLDEKFAFYANIIEELQQLPTAFNIQCIRLNLKPLLDSICQHAQEWCTTLGEKLAAKNVKNIDKMRLEIKLEEFFKDYEANGPGSAGNDLDRGFKLMDPYGQKLMALELKRQELGKSFK
;
A
#
# COMPACT_ATOMS: atom_id res chain seq x y z
N MET A 1 1.10 -32.88 -38.63
CA MET A 1 0.81 -31.42 -38.53
C MET A 1 -0.12 -31.04 -37.35
N PHE A 2 -0.62 -31.98 -36.54
CA PHE A 2 -1.63 -31.72 -35.49
C PHE A 2 -1.09 -31.40 -34.08
N ARG A 3 0.19 -31.69 -33.78
CA ARG A 3 0.80 -31.40 -32.45
C ARG A 3 1.22 -29.93 -32.26
N TYR A 4 1.39 -29.17 -33.34
CA TYR A 4 1.98 -27.82 -33.30
C TYR A 4 1.01 -26.70 -32.91
N ARG A 5 -0.31 -26.88 -33.10
CA ARG A 5 -1.30 -25.84 -32.75
C ARG A 5 -1.73 -25.87 -31.28
N TYR A 6 -1.80 -27.04 -30.65
CA TYR A 6 -2.12 -27.19 -29.22
C TYR A 6 -1.03 -26.60 -28.31
N CYS A 7 0.24 -26.77 -28.69
CA CYS A 7 1.38 -26.29 -27.92
C CYS A 7 1.49 -24.75 -27.94
N CYS A 8 1.16 -24.09 -29.06
CA CYS A 8 1.30 -22.63 -29.17
C CYS A 8 0.30 -21.83 -28.32
N TYR A 9 -0.91 -22.34 -28.06
CA TYR A 9 -1.89 -21.63 -27.21
C TYR A 9 -1.60 -21.80 -25.71
N PHE A 10 -1.23 -23.00 -25.26
CA PHE A 10 -0.85 -23.24 -23.86
C PHE A 10 0.52 -22.60 -23.51
N CYS A 11 1.49 -22.62 -24.44
CA CYS A 11 2.75 -21.89 -24.29
C CYS A 11 2.57 -20.36 -24.23
N ARG A 12 1.48 -19.83 -24.80
CA ARG A 12 1.13 -18.41 -24.70
C ARG A 12 0.77 -18.02 -23.27
N PHE A 13 0.08 -18.90 -22.54
CA PHE A 13 -0.25 -18.69 -21.13
C PHE A 13 0.93 -18.89 -20.17
N ARG A 14 1.99 -19.58 -20.61
CA ARG A 14 3.24 -19.74 -19.85
C ARG A 14 3.93 -18.40 -19.54
N LYS A 15 3.65 -17.35 -20.31
CA LYS A 15 4.13 -15.98 -20.05
C LYS A 15 3.45 -15.34 -18.82
N TYR A 16 2.25 -15.80 -18.46
CA TYR A 16 1.52 -15.34 -17.28
C TYR A 16 1.81 -16.18 -16.03
N TYR A 17 2.69 -17.18 -16.12
CA TYR A 17 3.15 -17.98 -14.96
C TYR A 17 3.64 -17.09 -13.81
N ASN A 18 4.27 -15.96 -14.12
CA ASN A 18 4.76 -15.00 -13.14
C ASN A 18 3.65 -14.35 -12.28
N LEU A 19 2.40 -14.32 -12.74
CA LEU A 19 1.25 -13.85 -11.92
C LEU A 19 0.87 -14.86 -10.82
N TRP A 20 1.22 -16.14 -11.01
CA TRP A 20 0.89 -17.25 -10.11
C TRP A 20 2.11 -17.74 -9.31
N ALA A 21 3.33 -17.53 -9.81
CA ALA A 21 4.55 -18.05 -9.20
C ALA A 21 5.09 -17.22 -8.03
N PHE A 22 4.61 -15.98 -7.89
CA PHE A 22 5.08 -15.07 -6.86
C PHE A 22 3.98 -14.72 -5.87
N ASP A 23 4.31 -14.84 -4.59
CA ASP A 23 3.43 -14.47 -3.51
C ASP A 23 3.16 -12.95 -3.51
N LYS A 24 1.87 -12.61 -3.60
CA LYS A 24 1.42 -11.24 -3.81
C LYS A 24 1.84 -10.36 -2.64
N GLU A 25 1.60 -10.85 -1.43
CA GLU A 25 1.89 -10.10 -0.21
C GLU A 25 3.39 -9.81 -0.06
N THR A 26 4.24 -10.82 -0.26
CA THR A 26 5.70 -10.68 -0.16
C THR A 26 6.26 -9.64 -1.14
N ILE A 27 5.72 -9.57 -2.36
CA ILE A 27 6.14 -8.55 -3.33
C ILE A 27 5.63 -7.18 -2.91
N CYS A 28 4.34 -7.05 -2.58
CA CYS A 28 3.77 -5.78 -2.12
C CYS A 28 4.58 -5.20 -0.95
N ASP A 29 4.94 -6.02 0.02
CA ASP A 29 5.68 -5.61 1.21
C ASP A 29 7.10 -5.17 0.85
N LYS A 30 7.80 -5.89 -0.03
CA LYS A 30 9.13 -5.47 -0.52
C LYS A 30 9.10 -4.16 -1.29
N PHE A 31 8.03 -3.90 -2.05
CA PHE A 31 7.87 -2.65 -2.80
C PHE A 31 7.55 -1.47 -1.87
N VAL A 32 6.69 -1.72 -0.88
CA VAL A 32 6.38 -0.79 0.20
C VAL A 32 7.66 -0.47 0.97
N ASP A 33 8.44 -1.44 1.40
CA ASP A 33 9.67 -1.23 2.19
C ASP A 33 10.78 -0.53 1.41
N ARG A 34 10.93 -0.85 0.12
CA ARG A 34 11.93 -0.19 -0.74
C ARG A 34 11.60 1.26 -1.10
N GLY A 35 10.36 1.72 -0.88
CA GLY A 35 9.95 3.07 -1.22
C GLY A 35 10.05 3.34 -2.73
N VAL A 36 9.60 2.38 -3.54
CA VAL A 36 9.65 2.50 -5.00
C VAL A 36 8.83 3.71 -5.48
N PRO A 37 9.33 4.51 -6.44
CA PRO A 37 8.60 5.67 -6.97
C PRO A 37 7.22 5.27 -7.51
N LEU A 38 6.20 6.10 -7.25
CA LEU A 38 4.81 5.88 -7.70
C LEU A 38 4.71 5.60 -9.21
N VAL A 39 5.55 6.23 -10.02
CA VAL A 39 5.62 6.03 -11.48
C VAL A 39 5.93 4.58 -11.85
N GLN A 40 6.86 3.93 -11.15
CA GLN A 40 7.21 2.52 -11.44
C GLN A 40 6.11 1.55 -10.98
N LEU A 41 5.35 1.91 -9.95
CA LEU A 41 4.17 1.16 -9.54
C LEU A 41 3.08 1.28 -10.60
N ASP A 42 2.84 2.49 -11.10
CA ASP A 42 1.86 2.76 -12.14
C ASP A 42 2.19 2.06 -13.45
N GLU A 43 3.47 2.01 -13.85
CA GLU A 43 3.94 1.22 -14.99
C GLU A 43 3.64 -0.28 -14.83
N LYS A 44 3.76 -0.82 -13.62
CA LYS A 44 3.42 -2.23 -13.33
C LYS A 44 1.90 -2.45 -13.37
N PHE A 45 1.12 -1.54 -12.80
CA PHE A 45 -0.35 -1.60 -12.89
C PHE A 45 -0.84 -1.52 -14.33
N ALA A 46 -0.31 -0.59 -15.12
CA ALA A 46 -0.60 -0.46 -16.54
C ALA A 46 -0.21 -1.74 -17.31
N PHE A 47 0.93 -2.34 -17.00
CA PHE A 47 1.34 -3.61 -17.59
C PHE A 47 0.33 -4.74 -17.28
N TYR A 48 -0.11 -4.87 -16.02
CA TYR A 48 -1.11 -5.86 -15.66
C TYR A 48 -2.50 -5.55 -16.24
N ALA A 49 -2.93 -4.29 -16.25
CA ALA A 49 -4.20 -3.86 -16.84
C ALA A 49 -4.27 -4.13 -18.35
N ASN A 50 -3.20 -3.83 -19.09
CA ASN A 50 -3.10 -4.13 -20.51
C ASN A 50 -3.18 -5.64 -20.77
N ILE A 51 -2.57 -6.48 -19.91
CA ILE A 51 -2.70 -7.93 -19.99
C ILE A 51 -4.16 -8.38 -19.78
N ILE A 52 -4.88 -7.78 -18.83
CA ILE A 52 -6.30 -8.10 -18.58
C ILE A 52 -7.15 -7.73 -19.80
N GLU A 53 -6.97 -6.52 -20.36
CA GLU A 53 -7.69 -6.07 -21.55
C GLU A 53 -7.42 -6.99 -22.76
N GLU A 54 -6.17 -7.35 -23.00
CA GLU A 54 -5.80 -8.30 -24.07
C GLU A 54 -6.48 -9.66 -23.88
N LEU A 55 -6.57 -10.14 -22.63
CA LEU A 55 -7.21 -11.41 -22.32
C LEU A 55 -8.75 -11.35 -22.45
N GLN A 56 -9.37 -10.22 -22.15
CA GLN A 56 -10.82 -10.02 -22.33
C GLN A 56 -11.24 -9.99 -23.80
N GLN A 57 -10.34 -9.59 -24.72
CA GLN A 57 -10.62 -9.61 -26.15
C GLN A 57 -10.48 -11.00 -26.79
N LEU A 58 -10.00 -12.00 -26.05
CA LEU A 58 -9.87 -13.36 -26.58
C LEU A 58 -11.23 -14.07 -26.65
N PRO A 59 -11.48 -14.86 -27.70
CA PRO A 59 -12.69 -15.68 -27.80
C PRO A 59 -12.83 -16.60 -26.58
N THR A 60 -13.94 -16.44 -25.86
CA THR A 60 -14.25 -17.19 -24.62
C THR A 60 -14.55 -18.68 -24.84
N ALA A 61 -14.74 -19.08 -26.10
CA ALA A 61 -14.84 -20.46 -26.52
C ALA A 61 -14.09 -20.68 -27.84
N PHE A 62 -13.24 -21.71 -27.88
CA PHE A 62 -12.60 -22.15 -29.12
C PHE A 62 -13.15 -23.52 -29.51
N ASN A 63 -13.72 -23.62 -30.72
CA ASN A 63 -14.07 -24.90 -31.30
C ASN A 63 -12.84 -25.46 -32.00
N ILE A 64 -12.28 -26.54 -31.45
CA ILE A 64 -11.27 -27.33 -32.16
C ILE A 64 -11.98 -28.56 -32.69
N GLN A 65 -12.24 -28.57 -34.00
CA GLN A 65 -12.95 -29.65 -34.69
C GLN A 65 -14.32 -29.95 -34.04
N CYS A 66 -14.48 -31.11 -33.40
CA CYS A 66 -15.72 -31.58 -32.77
C CYS A 66 -15.78 -31.35 -31.25
N ILE A 67 -14.85 -30.58 -30.68
CA ILE A 67 -14.78 -30.29 -29.24
C ILE A 67 -14.83 -28.77 -29.01
N ARG A 68 -15.75 -28.32 -28.17
CA ARG A 68 -15.85 -26.93 -27.69
C ARG A 68 -15.07 -26.79 -26.40
N LEU A 69 -13.97 -26.05 -26.42
CA LEU A 69 -13.22 -25.70 -25.22
C LEU A 69 -13.84 -24.44 -24.61
N ASN A 70 -14.30 -24.55 -23.35
CA ASN A 70 -14.82 -23.43 -22.59
C ASN A 70 -13.67 -22.75 -21.83
N LEU A 71 -13.21 -21.61 -22.32
CA LEU A 71 -12.10 -20.83 -21.74
C LEU A 71 -12.59 -19.79 -20.73
N LYS A 72 -13.91 -19.61 -20.61
CA LYS A 72 -14.54 -18.67 -19.69
C LYS A 72 -14.07 -18.81 -18.23
N PRO A 73 -14.08 -20.00 -17.59
CA PRO A 73 -13.63 -20.12 -16.19
C PRO A 73 -12.14 -19.82 -15.99
N LEU A 74 -11.30 -20.03 -17.02
CA LEU A 74 -9.87 -19.69 -16.96
C LEU A 74 -9.65 -18.17 -17.07
N LEU A 75 -10.35 -17.52 -18.00
CA LEU A 75 -10.27 -16.06 -18.19
C LEU A 75 -10.83 -15.32 -16.97
N ASP A 76 -11.95 -15.79 -16.42
CA ASP A 76 -12.57 -15.23 -15.21
C ASP A 76 -11.59 -15.34 -14.02
N SER A 77 -10.92 -16.48 -13.85
CA SER A 77 -9.90 -16.68 -12.79
C SER A 77 -8.69 -15.73 -12.93
N ILE A 78 -8.21 -15.49 -14.16
CA ILE A 78 -7.08 -14.57 -14.39
C ILE A 78 -7.50 -13.12 -14.11
N CYS A 79 -8.70 -12.72 -14.56
CA CYS A 79 -9.23 -11.38 -14.30
C CYS A 79 -9.40 -11.14 -12.80
N GLN A 80 -9.99 -12.11 -12.08
CA GLN A 80 -10.18 -12.03 -10.64
C GLN A 80 -8.83 -11.87 -9.91
N HIS A 81 -7.82 -12.68 -10.26
CA HIS A 81 -6.53 -12.58 -9.62
C HIS A 81 -5.82 -11.25 -9.87
N ALA A 82 -5.95 -10.68 -11.06
CA ALA A 82 -5.37 -9.39 -11.38
C ALA A 82 -6.09 -8.24 -10.66
N GLN A 83 -7.41 -8.32 -10.50
CA GLN A 83 -8.17 -7.40 -9.64
C GLN A 83 -7.73 -7.49 -8.18
N GLU A 84 -7.55 -8.69 -7.64
CA GLU A 84 -7.04 -8.88 -6.26
C GLU A 84 -5.64 -8.26 -6.07
N TRP A 85 -4.76 -8.37 -7.08
CA TRP A 85 -3.46 -7.72 -7.06
C TRP A 85 -3.60 -6.19 -6.95
N CYS A 86 -4.51 -5.60 -7.73
CA CYS A 86 -4.78 -4.16 -7.69
C CYS A 86 -5.34 -3.69 -6.35
N THR A 87 -6.34 -4.41 -5.83
CA THR A 87 -6.94 -4.06 -4.54
C THR A 87 -5.94 -4.18 -3.40
N THR A 88 -5.22 -5.31 -3.30
CA THR A 88 -4.27 -5.56 -2.20
C THR A 88 -3.13 -4.56 -2.19
N LEU A 89 -2.53 -4.27 -3.36
CA LEU A 89 -1.49 -3.26 -3.46
C LEU A 89 -2.03 -1.87 -3.12
N GLY A 90 -3.21 -1.52 -3.64
CA GLY A 90 -3.86 -0.23 -3.37
C GLY A 90 -4.13 -0.01 -1.88
N GLU A 91 -4.66 -1.02 -1.20
CA GLU A 91 -4.92 -0.99 0.24
C GLU A 91 -3.63 -0.87 1.06
N LYS A 92 -2.58 -1.65 0.74
CA LYS A 92 -1.29 -1.56 1.42
C LYS A 92 -0.63 -0.19 1.24
N LEU A 93 -0.69 0.37 0.03
CA LEU A 93 -0.17 1.71 -0.26
C LEU A 93 -0.99 2.80 0.46
N ALA A 94 -2.32 2.70 0.44
CA ALA A 94 -3.20 3.63 1.16
C ALA A 94 -2.93 3.60 2.66
N ALA A 95 -2.83 2.41 3.27
CA ALA A 95 -2.51 2.24 4.67
C ALA A 95 -1.13 2.85 5.02
N LYS A 96 -0.12 2.63 4.18
CA LYS A 96 1.20 3.25 4.36
C LYS A 96 1.15 4.77 4.27
N ASN A 97 0.43 5.30 3.28
CA ASN A 97 0.29 6.75 3.09
C ASN A 97 -0.43 7.42 4.26
N VAL A 98 -1.50 6.82 4.76
CA VAL A 98 -2.21 7.29 5.96
C VAL A 98 -1.24 7.34 7.16
N LYS A 99 -0.48 6.27 7.39
CA LYS A 99 0.55 6.23 8.46
C LYS A 99 1.60 7.32 8.29
N ASN A 100 2.10 7.54 7.08
CA ASN A 100 3.09 8.59 6.80
C ASN A 100 2.51 9.99 7.06
N ILE A 101 1.27 10.24 6.64
CA ILE A 101 0.57 11.50 6.88
C ILE A 101 0.39 11.72 8.39
N ASP A 102 -0.02 10.70 9.15
CA ASP A 102 -0.19 10.81 10.60
C ASP A 102 1.12 11.06 11.34
N LYS A 103 2.22 10.47 10.86
CA LYS A 103 3.57 10.78 11.36
C LYS A 103 3.94 12.25 11.10
N MET A 104 3.80 12.73 9.87
CA MET A 104 4.09 14.13 9.53
C MET A 104 3.23 15.11 10.33
N ARG A 105 1.94 14.80 10.53
CA ARG A 105 1.05 15.59 11.38
C ARG A 105 1.50 15.64 12.84
N LEU A 106 2.03 14.53 13.37
CA LEU A 106 2.57 14.51 14.72
C LEU A 106 3.84 15.35 14.85
N GLU A 107 4.73 15.29 13.85
CA GLU A 107 5.95 16.11 13.80
C GLU A 107 5.61 17.61 13.79
N ILE A 108 4.64 18.03 12.98
CA ILE A 108 4.17 19.43 12.96
C ILE A 108 3.64 19.85 14.34
N LYS A 109 2.80 19.00 14.97
CA LYS A 109 2.25 19.30 16.31
C LYS A 109 3.33 19.37 17.39
N LEU A 110 4.38 18.57 17.27
CA LEU A 110 5.54 18.64 18.17
C LEU A 110 6.28 19.96 17.99
N GLU A 111 6.54 20.38 16.76
CA GLU A 111 7.18 21.68 16.51
C GLU A 111 6.34 22.85 17.03
N GLU A 112 5.02 22.84 16.83
CA GLU A 112 4.10 23.84 17.39
C GLU A 112 4.16 23.85 18.92
N PHE A 113 4.15 22.67 19.54
CA PHE A 113 4.29 22.55 20.99
C PHE A 113 5.62 23.08 21.50
N PHE A 114 6.75 22.77 20.84
CA PHE A 114 8.06 23.26 21.27
C PHE A 114 8.15 24.78 21.20
N LYS A 115 7.66 25.39 20.12
CA LYS A 115 7.61 26.86 19.99
C LYS A 115 6.78 27.50 21.11
N ASP A 116 5.61 26.92 21.40
CA ASP A 116 4.75 27.39 22.48
C ASP A 116 5.37 27.17 23.87
N TYR A 117 6.03 26.03 24.08
CA TYR A 117 6.70 25.69 25.35
C TYR A 117 7.88 26.61 25.63
N GLU A 118 8.69 26.96 24.63
CA GLU A 118 9.79 27.91 24.78
C GLU A 118 9.28 29.33 25.08
N ALA A 119 8.20 29.75 24.43
CA ALA A 119 7.65 31.10 24.62
C ALA A 119 6.83 31.24 25.92
N ASN A 120 5.97 30.26 26.21
CA ASN A 120 4.90 30.35 27.22
C ASN A 120 4.95 29.25 28.29
N GLY A 121 5.93 28.36 28.21
CA GLY A 121 6.06 27.25 29.16
C GLY A 121 6.53 27.69 30.55
N PRO A 122 6.57 26.76 31.51
CA PRO A 122 6.96 27.04 32.89
C PRO A 122 8.38 27.65 33.00
N GLY A 123 9.27 27.35 32.06
CA GLY A 123 10.63 27.90 32.00
C GLY A 123 10.71 29.36 31.53
N SER A 124 9.67 29.90 30.90
CA SER A 124 9.64 31.30 30.46
C SER A 124 9.09 32.27 31.52
N ALA A 125 8.64 31.76 32.67
CA ALA A 125 8.05 32.55 33.74
C ALA A 125 9.05 33.47 34.49
N GLY A 126 10.36 33.31 34.25
CA GLY A 126 11.42 34.13 34.85
C GLY A 126 11.40 34.07 36.37
N ASN A 127 11.18 35.21 37.03
CA ASN A 127 11.16 35.31 38.49
C ASN A 127 9.80 34.91 39.12
N ASP A 128 8.75 34.75 38.31
CA ASP A 128 7.41 34.37 38.77
C ASP A 128 7.30 32.83 38.85
N LEU A 129 7.90 32.28 39.90
CA LEU A 129 7.94 30.84 40.15
C LEU A 129 6.55 30.23 40.36
N ASP A 130 5.61 30.99 40.91
CA ASP A 130 4.24 30.53 41.18
C ASP A 130 3.44 30.35 39.88
N ARG A 131 3.65 31.25 38.91
CA ARG A 131 3.16 31.08 37.53
C ARG A 131 3.81 29.90 36.83
N GLY A 132 5.12 29.73 36.96
CA GLY A 132 5.84 28.59 36.40
C GLY A 132 5.29 27.25 36.92
N PHE A 133 5.06 27.14 38.22
CA PHE A 133 4.48 25.96 38.85
C PHE A 133 3.08 25.63 38.29
N LYS A 134 2.20 26.64 38.18
CA LYS A 134 0.84 26.46 37.60
C LYS A 134 0.86 26.01 36.14
N LEU A 135 1.92 26.32 35.39
CA LEU A 135 2.07 25.93 33.98
C LEU A 135 2.66 24.53 33.81
N MET A 136 3.28 23.93 34.84
CA MET A 136 3.84 22.57 34.72
C MET A 136 2.77 21.52 34.43
N ASP A 137 1.66 21.52 35.17
CA ASP A 137 0.57 20.56 34.98
C ASP A 137 -0.04 20.58 33.57
N PRO A 138 -0.49 21.73 33.02
CA PRO A 138 -1.11 21.75 31.69
C PRO A 138 -0.12 21.39 30.57
N TYR A 139 1.13 21.83 30.62
CA TYR A 139 2.14 21.45 29.62
C TYR A 139 2.58 19.99 29.78
N GLY A 140 2.65 19.47 31.01
CA GLY A 140 2.90 18.06 31.29
C GLY A 140 1.83 17.15 30.70
N GLN A 141 0.54 17.51 30.84
CA GLN A 141 -0.56 16.77 30.22
C GLN A 141 -0.48 16.77 28.69
N LYS A 142 -0.18 17.93 28.07
CA LYS A 142 0.00 18.04 26.62
C LYS A 142 1.16 17.15 26.12
N LEU A 143 2.30 17.18 26.82
CA LEU A 143 3.47 16.36 26.49
C LEU A 143 3.14 14.87 26.59
N MET A 144 2.47 14.45 27.68
CA MET A 144 2.06 13.06 27.88
C MET A 144 1.12 12.59 26.77
N ALA A 145 0.18 13.42 26.33
CA ALA A 145 -0.73 13.11 25.22
C ALA A 145 0.02 12.95 23.88
N LEU A 146 1.00 13.81 23.59
CA LEU A 146 1.83 13.72 22.39
C LEU A 146 2.72 12.46 22.42
N GLU A 147 3.30 12.12 23.56
CA GLU A 147 4.09 10.90 23.73
C GLU A 147 3.25 9.63 23.61
N LEU A 148 2.05 9.62 24.18
CA LEU A 148 1.12 8.50 24.04
C LEU A 148 0.81 8.27 22.56
N LYS A 149 0.47 9.34 21.83
CA LYS A 149 0.20 9.27 20.40
C LYS A 149 1.41 8.81 19.59
N ARG A 150 2.63 9.22 19.97
CA ARG A 150 3.88 8.72 19.39
C ARG A 150 4.04 7.21 19.60
N GLN A 151 3.74 6.71 20.79
CA GLN A 151 3.81 5.28 21.11
C GLN A 151 2.75 4.46 20.37
N GLU A 152 1.52 4.96 20.24
CA GLU A 152 0.46 4.30 19.48
C GLU A 152 0.84 4.12 18.01
N LEU A 153 1.35 5.19 17.39
CA LEU A 153 1.91 5.12 16.05
C LEU A 153 3.05 4.11 16.01
N GLY A 154 3.98 4.15 16.98
CA GLY A 154 5.11 3.22 17.14
C GLY A 154 4.74 1.74 17.33
N LYS A 155 3.58 1.44 17.92
CA LYS A 155 3.08 0.07 18.10
C LYS A 155 2.43 -0.49 16.84
N SER A 156 1.94 0.36 15.93
CA SER A 156 1.41 -0.05 14.62
C SER A 156 2.47 -0.61 13.64
N PHE A 157 3.74 -0.71 14.08
CA PHE A 157 4.89 -1.17 13.30
C PHE A 157 5.28 -2.64 13.57
N LYS A 158 4.58 -3.36 14.46
CA LYS A 158 4.79 -4.80 14.72
C LYS A 158 3.63 -5.64 14.23
#